data_AF-A0A7S3ERZ0-F1
#
_entry.id   AF-A0A7S3ERZ0-F1
#
_cell.length_a   1.000
_cell.length_b   1.000
_cell.length_c   1.000
_cell.angle_alpha   90.00
_cell.angle_beta   90.00
_cell.angle_gamma   90.00
#
_symmetry.space_group_name_H-M   'P 1'
#
loop_
_entity.id
_entity.type
_entity.pdbx_description
1 polymer ?
#
loop_
_entity_poly.entity_id
_entity_poly.type
_entity_poly.pdbx_seq_one_letter_code
_entity_poly.pdbx_strand_id
1 'polypeptide(L)'
;PVDAEFELWQGPGNTPVKSRVYGDDGYARPVYASVGTGGRAWGTNTASIRNRGPLEFPINANMHPGSPYGMSAYQGVVQPTAGRGFPGGAHQTQRIQGGSLRTFTIGPSIGSVQVHLRSEGLPITAKIEILQGPNSGRQGIDLYSDDGRHKPVSYLLE
;
A
#
# COMPACT_ATOMS: atom_id res chain seq x y z
N PRO A 1 -0.04 -19.07 0.31
CA PRO A 1 -0.85 -18.05 1.01
C PRO A 1 0.01 -17.02 1.74
N VAL A 2 -0.45 -15.78 1.76
CA VAL A 2 0.09 -14.69 2.58
C VAL A 2 -1.02 -14.19 3.48
N ASP A 3 -0.71 -13.97 4.76
CA ASP A 3 -1.54 -13.21 5.70
C ASP A 3 -0.57 -12.51 6.64
N ALA A 4 -0.30 -11.23 6.38
CA ALA A 4 0.71 -10.46 7.09
C ALA A 4 0.15 -9.11 7.53
N GLU A 5 0.54 -8.69 8.71
CA GLU A 5 0.19 -7.40 9.30
C GLU A 5 1.44 -6.54 9.43
N PHE A 6 1.32 -5.28 9.04
CA PHE A 6 2.34 -4.25 9.14
C PHE A 6 1.81 -3.11 10.02
N GLU A 7 2.64 -2.63 10.93
CA GLU A 7 2.37 -1.41 11.69
C GLU A 7 3.58 -0.46 11.66
N LEU A 8 3.29 0.85 11.56
CA LEU A 8 4.28 1.92 11.69
C LEU A 8 3.87 2.88 12.81
N TRP A 9 4.69 2.95 13.84
CA TRP A 9 4.57 3.84 15.01
C TRP A 9 5.53 5.02 14.88
N GLN A 10 5.07 6.23 15.18
CA GLN A 10 5.84 7.47 15.01
C GLN A 10 6.08 8.17 16.35
N GLY A 11 6.59 7.43 17.33
CA GLY A 11 6.80 7.92 18.70
C GLY A 11 5.54 7.95 19.58
N PRO A 12 5.67 8.33 20.87
CA PRO A 12 4.59 8.26 21.85
C PRO A 12 3.38 9.13 21.48
N GLY A 13 2.18 8.59 21.71
CA GLY A 13 0.92 9.31 21.48
C GLY A 13 0.45 9.40 20.03
N ASN A 14 1.17 8.80 19.07
CA ASN A 14 0.72 8.69 17.69
C ASN A 14 -0.10 7.42 17.46
N THR A 15 -1.18 7.55 16.68
CA THR A 15 -1.88 6.38 16.15
C THR A 15 -1.05 5.76 15.03
N PRO A 16 -0.77 4.45 15.07
CA PRO A 16 0.03 3.81 14.04
C PRO A 16 -0.71 3.71 12.72
N VAL A 17 0.06 3.77 11.62
CA VAL A 17 -0.44 3.30 10.32
C VAL A 17 -0.45 1.78 10.37
N LYS A 18 -1.57 1.17 9.99
CA LYS A 18 -1.73 -0.29 10.01
C LYS A 18 -2.14 -0.78 8.62
N SER A 19 -1.54 -1.88 8.19
CA SER A 19 -1.96 -2.56 6.97
C SER A 19 -1.95 -4.06 7.15
N ARG A 20 -2.98 -4.74 6.67
CA ARG A 20 -3.02 -6.19 6.56
C ARG A 20 -3.07 -6.58 5.10
N VAL A 21 -2.16 -7.44 4.67
CA VAL A 21 -2.10 -8.01 3.33
C VAL A 21 -2.46 -9.48 3.42
N TYR A 22 -3.39 -9.93 2.59
CA TYR A 22 -3.79 -11.33 2.53
C TYR A 22 -4.06 -11.80 1.10
N GLY A 23 -3.79 -13.08 0.83
CA GLY A 23 -4.08 -13.71 -0.45
C GLY A 23 -3.62 -15.16 -0.54
N ASP A 24 -4.10 -15.86 -1.56
CA ASP A 24 -3.90 -17.31 -1.67
C ASP A 24 -2.50 -17.70 -2.18
N ASP A 25 -1.88 -16.85 -3.02
CA ASP A 25 -0.53 -17.07 -3.57
C ASP A 25 0.32 -15.81 -3.45
N GLY A 26 1.07 -15.70 -2.35
CA GLY A 26 2.02 -14.61 -2.12
C GLY A 26 3.34 -14.75 -2.87
N TYR A 27 3.62 -15.90 -3.50
CA TYR A 27 4.81 -16.08 -4.31
C TYR A 27 4.58 -15.53 -5.72
N ALA A 28 3.45 -15.88 -6.33
CA ALA A 28 3.08 -15.36 -7.65
C ALA A 28 2.65 -13.88 -7.61
N ARG A 29 2.21 -13.39 -6.44
CA ARG A 29 1.67 -12.03 -6.28
C ARG A 29 2.28 -11.35 -5.06
N PRO A 30 3.55 -10.91 -5.12
CA PRO A 30 4.15 -10.15 -4.05
C PRO A 30 3.42 -8.80 -3.87
N VAL A 31 3.40 -8.30 -2.63
CA VAL A 31 2.87 -6.96 -2.31
C VAL A 31 3.99 -6.11 -1.77
N TYR A 32 4.22 -4.98 -2.40
CA TYR A 32 5.15 -3.97 -1.92
C TYR A 32 4.37 -2.79 -1.37
N ALA A 33 4.77 -2.31 -0.20
CA ALA A 33 4.16 -1.15 0.43
C ALA A 33 5.21 -0.08 0.70
N SER A 34 4.84 1.17 0.52
CA SER A 34 5.59 2.34 0.97
C SER A 34 4.69 3.19 1.85
N VAL A 35 5.20 3.57 3.02
CA VAL A 35 4.45 4.33 4.03
C VAL A 35 5.26 5.56 4.42
N GLY A 36 4.63 6.73 4.31
CA GLY A 36 5.23 7.99 4.73
C GLY A 36 5.39 8.06 6.25
N THR A 37 6.55 8.50 6.71
CA THR A 37 6.88 8.63 8.14
C THR A 37 6.46 9.97 8.75
N GLY A 38 5.66 10.79 8.05
CA GLY A 38 5.18 12.08 8.57
C GLY A 38 6.22 13.20 8.62
N GLY A 39 7.49 12.92 8.27
CA GLY A 39 8.56 13.93 8.18
C GLY A 39 8.92 14.63 9.49
N ARG A 40 8.42 14.15 10.64
CA ARG A 40 8.74 14.73 11.95
C ARG A 40 10.16 14.33 12.33
N ALA A 41 11.11 15.25 12.17
CA ALA A 41 12.54 15.05 12.39
C ALA A 41 12.96 14.70 13.84
N TRP A 42 12.02 14.68 14.79
CA TRP A 42 12.31 14.67 16.23
C TRP A 42 11.79 13.41 16.96
N GLY A 43 11.28 12.41 16.24
CA GLY A 43 10.72 11.19 16.84
C GLY A 43 11.31 9.92 16.22
N THR A 44 11.59 8.92 17.06
CA THR A 44 11.95 7.57 16.60
C THR A 44 10.73 6.91 15.97
N ASN A 45 10.90 6.35 14.77
CA ASN A 45 9.89 5.52 14.12
C ASN A 45 10.18 4.05 14.43
N THR A 46 9.14 3.29 14.75
CA THR A 46 9.22 1.84 14.94
C THR A 46 8.25 1.18 13.98
N ALA A 47 8.72 0.20 13.22
CA ALA A 47 7.86 -0.57 12.34
C ALA A 47 7.92 -2.06 12.70
N SER A 48 6.80 -2.76 12.55
CA SER A 48 6.70 -4.20 12.80
C SER A 48 6.03 -4.90 11.64
N ILE A 49 6.43 -6.15 11.41
CA ILE A 49 5.78 -7.06 10.47
C ILE A 49 5.45 -8.34 11.25
N ARG A 50 4.20 -8.79 11.15
CA ARG A 50 3.71 -10.00 11.79
C ARG A 50 3.11 -10.93 10.74
N ASN A 51 3.65 -12.13 10.61
CA ASN A 51 2.96 -13.21 9.90
C ASN A 51 1.79 -13.70 10.76
N ARG A 52 0.58 -13.69 10.19
CA ARG A 52 -0.65 -14.20 10.80
C ARG A 52 -1.02 -15.59 10.27
N GLY A 53 -0.36 -16.03 9.20
CA GLY A 53 -0.47 -17.39 8.70
C GLY A 53 0.07 -18.42 9.70
N PRO A 54 -0.37 -19.69 9.57
CA PRO A 54 0.17 -20.78 10.36
C PRO A 54 1.64 -21.07 9.98
N LEU A 55 2.34 -21.88 10.77
CA LEU A 55 3.80 -22.07 10.68
C LEU A 55 4.25 -22.63 9.31
N GLU A 56 3.36 -23.31 8.61
CA GLU A 56 3.57 -23.91 7.29
C GLU A 56 3.69 -22.88 6.16
N PHE A 57 3.31 -21.61 6.40
CA PHE A 57 3.38 -20.54 5.41
C PHE A 57 4.31 -19.41 5.88
N PRO A 58 5.63 -19.63 5.86
CA PRO A 58 6.60 -18.58 6.19
C PRO A 58 6.53 -17.44 5.16
N ILE A 59 6.88 -16.23 5.61
CA ILE A 59 7.00 -15.04 4.74
C ILE A 59 8.43 -14.53 4.77
N ASN A 60 8.93 -14.11 3.60
CA ASN A 60 10.17 -13.34 3.51
C ASN A 60 9.81 -11.85 3.59
N ALA A 61 10.18 -11.20 4.69
CA ALA A 61 9.93 -9.79 4.90
C ALA A 61 11.23 -8.99 4.75
N ASN A 62 11.20 -7.99 3.89
CA ASN A 62 12.29 -7.03 3.73
C ASN A 62 11.74 -5.62 4.02
N MET A 63 12.50 -4.85 4.80
CA MET A 63 12.17 -3.48 5.16
C MET A 63 13.41 -2.61 4.94
N HIS A 64 13.25 -1.55 4.16
CA HIS A 64 14.28 -0.55 3.95
C HIS A 64 13.78 0.81 4.45
N PRO A 65 14.54 1.51 5.31
CA PRO A 65 14.25 2.90 5.59
C PRO A 65 14.38 3.70 4.29
N GLY A 66 13.38 4.54 4.02
CA GLY A 66 13.42 5.45 2.89
C GLY A 66 14.38 6.62 3.11
N SER A 67 14.44 7.49 2.09
CA SER A 67 15.24 8.72 2.13
C SER A 67 14.79 9.69 3.24
N PRO A 68 15.71 10.48 3.83
CA PRO A 68 15.36 11.61 4.67
C PRO A 68 14.37 12.57 3.97
N TYR A 69 13.53 13.24 4.77
CA TYR A 69 12.56 14.21 4.27
C TYR A 69 13.23 15.28 3.39
N GLY A 70 12.64 15.57 2.23
CA GLY A 70 13.16 16.57 1.28
C GLY A 70 14.32 16.08 0.40
N MET A 71 14.85 14.87 0.61
CA MET A 71 15.78 14.24 -0.31
C MET A 71 15.09 13.13 -1.09
N SER A 72 15.10 13.23 -2.42
CA SER A 72 14.48 12.25 -3.29
C SER A 72 15.37 11.02 -3.43
N ALA A 73 15.16 10.02 -2.56
CA ALA A 73 15.62 8.65 -2.79
C ALA A 73 14.55 7.62 -2.42
N TYR A 74 13.28 7.92 -2.70
CA TYR A 74 12.26 6.89 -2.80
C TYR A 74 12.24 6.32 -4.24
N GLN A 75 13.22 5.46 -4.52
CA GLN A 75 13.17 4.54 -5.66
C GLN A 75 12.15 3.43 -5.30
N GLY A 76 10.88 3.73 -5.53
CA GLY A 76 9.70 2.97 -5.09
C GLY A 76 8.43 3.82 -5.16
N VAL A 77 8.60 5.14 -5.20
CA VAL A 77 7.68 6.03 -5.90
C VAL A 77 7.92 5.80 -7.40
N VAL A 78 7.19 4.89 -8.01
CA VAL A 78 6.74 5.21 -9.36
C VAL A 78 5.94 6.50 -9.16
N GLN A 79 6.53 7.62 -9.56
CA GLN A 79 5.71 8.80 -9.82
C GLN A 79 4.63 8.29 -10.77
N PRO A 80 3.34 8.45 -10.47
CA PRO A 80 2.32 8.05 -11.43
C PRO A 80 2.71 8.72 -12.73
N THR A 81 3.15 7.93 -13.72
CA THR A 81 3.79 8.46 -14.92
C THR A 81 2.80 9.44 -15.50
N ALA A 82 3.09 10.73 -15.34
CA ALA A 82 2.24 11.77 -15.86
C ALA A 82 2.37 11.67 -17.38
N GLY A 83 1.41 10.96 -17.99
CA GLY A 83 1.19 10.93 -19.42
C GLY A 83 2.34 10.38 -20.27
N ARG A 84 2.38 9.07 -20.50
CA ARG A 84 2.61 8.44 -21.81
C ARG A 84 2.74 6.92 -21.62
N GLY A 85 1.77 6.14 -22.09
CA GLY A 85 2.01 4.71 -22.30
C GLY A 85 0.80 3.80 -22.19
N PHE A 86 -0.23 4.14 -21.41
CA PHE A 86 -1.41 3.28 -21.29
C PHE A 86 -2.39 3.52 -22.46
N PRO A 87 -2.72 2.50 -23.27
CA PRO A 87 -3.91 2.55 -24.11
C PRO A 87 -5.12 2.58 -23.17
N GLY A 88 -5.68 3.77 -22.95
CA GLY A 88 -6.71 4.02 -21.92
C GLY A 88 -6.48 5.26 -21.04
N GLY A 89 -5.30 5.89 -21.15
CA GLY A 89 -4.97 7.11 -20.40
C GLY A 89 -4.52 6.83 -18.96
N ALA A 90 -3.71 7.72 -18.40
CA ALA A 90 -3.41 7.69 -16.97
C ALA A 90 -4.74 7.87 -16.20
N HIS A 91 -5.07 6.98 -15.28
CA HIS A 91 -6.17 7.24 -14.35
C HIS A 91 -5.79 8.49 -13.54
N GLN A 92 -6.44 9.62 -13.84
CA GLN A 92 -6.30 10.83 -13.03
C GLN A 92 -6.65 10.50 -11.58
N THR A 93 -6.04 11.18 -10.62
CA THR A 93 -6.42 11.05 -9.21
C THR A 93 -7.93 11.30 -9.07
N GLN A 94 -8.67 10.29 -8.66
CA GLN A 94 -10.12 10.39 -8.43
C GLN A 94 -10.40 10.52 -6.93
N ARG A 95 -11.30 11.44 -6.57
CA ARG A 95 -11.81 11.54 -5.21
C ARG A 95 -12.84 10.43 -4.99
N ILE A 96 -12.54 9.51 -4.08
CA ILE A 96 -13.43 8.43 -3.64
C ILE A 96 -14.01 8.82 -2.28
N GLN A 97 -15.34 8.77 -2.13
CA GLN A 97 -16.00 9.13 -0.87
C GLN A 97 -16.02 7.94 0.10
N GLY A 98 -16.04 8.22 1.41
CA GLY A 98 -16.19 7.18 2.42
C GLY A 98 -17.46 6.34 2.18
N GLY A 99 -17.34 5.02 2.32
CA GLY A 99 -18.44 4.07 2.07
C GLY A 99 -18.76 3.80 0.60
N SER A 100 -18.09 4.48 -0.34
CA SER A 100 -18.28 4.22 -1.78
C SER A 100 -17.29 3.18 -2.32
N LEU A 101 -17.75 2.35 -3.25
CA LEU A 101 -16.92 1.42 -4.00
C LEU A 101 -16.54 2.04 -5.35
N ARG A 102 -15.27 1.94 -5.72
CA ARG A 102 -14.79 2.23 -7.08
C ARG A 102 -14.05 1.03 -7.63
N THR A 103 -14.39 0.68 -8.86
CA THR A 103 -13.80 -0.44 -9.59
C THR A 103 -13.04 0.10 -10.79
N PHE A 104 -11.82 -0.37 -10.98
CA PHE A 104 -10.97 -0.06 -12.13
C PHE A 104 -10.75 -1.35 -12.92
N THR A 105 -10.95 -1.30 -14.23
CA THR A 105 -10.67 -2.44 -15.11
C THR A 105 -9.22 -2.39 -15.55
N ILE A 106 -8.49 -3.50 -15.37
CA ILE A 106 -7.09 -3.64 -15.74
C ILE A 106 -7.00 -4.57 -16.94
N GLY A 107 -6.26 -4.17 -17.97
CA GLY A 107 -6.09 -4.96 -19.19
C GLY A 107 -5.23 -6.21 -18.97
N PRO A 108 -5.39 -7.26 -19.80
CA PRO A 108 -4.69 -8.54 -19.62
C PRO A 108 -3.17 -8.45 -19.84
N SER A 109 -2.66 -7.37 -20.42
CA SER A 109 -1.22 -7.14 -20.67
C SER A 109 -0.51 -6.38 -19.55
N ILE A 110 -1.22 -6.02 -18.48
CA ILE A 110 -0.67 -5.26 -17.36
C ILE A 110 -0.12 -6.21 -16.32
N GLY A 111 1.20 -6.14 -16.05
CA GLY A 111 1.88 -7.00 -15.08
C GLY A 111 1.98 -6.42 -13.66
N SER A 112 1.54 -5.17 -13.44
CA SER A 112 1.42 -4.60 -12.09
C SER A 112 0.53 -3.36 -12.05
N VAL A 113 -0.02 -3.06 -10.87
CA VAL A 113 -0.80 -1.87 -10.57
C VAL A 113 -0.22 -1.16 -9.36
N GLN A 114 -0.02 0.15 -9.50
CA GLN A 114 0.32 1.01 -8.39
C GLN A 114 -0.92 1.72 -7.86
N VAL A 115 -1.16 1.60 -6.55
CA VAL A 115 -2.25 2.28 -5.85
C VAL A 115 -1.65 3.31 -4.91
N HIS A 116 -1.99 4.58 -5.09
CA HIS A 116 -1.54 5.68 -4.22
C HIS A 116 -2.74 6.27 -3.48
N LEU A 117 -2.70 6.23 -2.14
CA LEU A 117 -3.78 6.69 -1.27
C LEU A 117 -3.32 7.86 -0.42
N ARG A 118 -4.08 8.97 -0.52
CA ARG A 118 -3.87 10.20 0.23
C ARG A 118 -5.20 10.87 0.57
N SER A 119 -5.20 11.69 1.61
CA SER A 119 -6.33 12.53 2.00
C SER A 119 -5.83 13.95 2.32
N GLU A 120 -6.75 14.90 2.49
CA GLU A 120 -6.43 16.25 2.94
C GLU A 120 -6.28 16.34 4.47
N GLY A 121 -5.54 15.39 5.07
CA GLY A 121 -5.25 15.34 6.51
C GLY A 121 -6.28 14.57 7.34
N LEU A 122 -7.26 13.94 6.71
CA LEU A 122 -8.24 13.07 7.37
C LEU A 122 -7.73 11.63 7.47
N PRO A 123 -8.23 10.83 8.42
CA PRO A 123 -7.95 9.41 8.46
C PRO A 123 -8.37 8.71 7.16
N ILE A 124 -7.54 7.75 6.73
CA ILE A 124 -7.84 6.84 5.63
C ILE A 124 -8.17 5.48 6.23
N THR A 125 -9.39 5.00 5.98
CA THR A 125 -9.75 3.60 6.15
C THR A 125 -10.14 3.07 4.77
N ALA A 126 -9.35 2.16 4.22
CA ALA A 126 -9.52 1.68 2.86
C ALA A 126 -9.36 0.17 2.76
N LYS A 127 -10.09 -0.42 1.81
CA LYS A 127 -9.94 -1.81 1.41
C LYS A 127 -9.61 -1.86 -0.07
N ILE A 128 -8.47 -2.45 -0.41
CA ILE A 128 -8.02 -2.64 -1.79
C ILE A 128 -8.11 -4.12 -2.12
N GLU A 129 -8.73 -4.46 -3.24
CA GLU A 129 -8.96 -5.85 -3.63
C GLU A 129 -8.63 -6.02 -5.11
N ILE A 130 -7.83 -7.04 -5.42
CA ILE A 130 -7.56 -7.47 -6.79
C ILE A 130 -8.31 -8.77 -7.04
N LEU A 131 -9.07 -8.78 -8.14
CA LEU A 131 -9.84 -9.91 -8.61
C LEU A 131 -9.37 -10.27 -10.03
N GLN A 132 -8.97 -11.53 -10.27
CA GLN A 132 -8.45 -11.97 -11.57
C GLN A 132 -9.32 -13.07 -12.19
N GLY A 133 -10.45 -12.72 -12.80
CA GLY A 133 -11.28 -13.69 -13.52
C GLY A 133 -11.86 -14.84 -12.66
N PRO A 134 -12.58 -15.78 -13.29
CA PRO A 134 -13.20 -16.90 -12.59
C PRO A 134 -12.14 -17.83 -12.00
N ASN A 135 -12.32 -18.24 -10.74
CA ASN A 135 -11.45 -19.16 -9.99
C ASN A 135 -10.07 -18.62 -9.57
N SER A 136 -9.84 -17.30 -9.59
CA SER A 136 -8.65 -16.76 -8.93
C SER A 136 -8.89 -16.50 -7.45
N GLY A 137 -7.88 -16.83 -6.66
CA GLY A 137 -7.78 -16.38 -5.28
C GLY A 137 -7.77 -14.86 -5.17
N ARG A 138 -8.48 -14.32 -4.17
CA ARG A 138 -8.54 -12.88 -3.90
C ARG A 138 -7.25 -12.44 -3.22
N GLN A 139 -6.68 -11.34 -3.69
CA GLN A 139 -5.66 -10.61 -2.93
C GLN A 139 -6.29 -9.33 -2.37
N GLY A 140 -6.10 -9.10 -1.08
CA GLY A 140 -6.72 -8.00 -0.37
C GLY A 140 -5.75 -7.27 0.54
N ILE A 141 -6.00 -5.98 0.71
CA ILE A 141 -5.28 -5.10 1.62
C ILE A 141 -6.29 -4.32 2.43
N ASP A 142 -6.21 -4.47 3.75
CA ASP A 142 -6.90 -3.58 4.68
C ASP A 142 -5.89 -2.50 5.12
N LEU A 143 -6.27 -1.23 5.02
CA LEU A 143 -5.42 -0.09 5.37
C LEU A 143 -6.13 0.83 6.36
N TYR A 144 -5.38 1.23 7.39
CA TYR A 144 -5.69 2.36 8.26
C TYR A 144 -4.49 3.32 8.35
N SER A 145 -4.74 4.61 8.15
CA SER A 145 -3.82 5.71 8.44
C SER A 145 -4.59 6.84 9.13
N ASP A 146 -4.04 7.43 10.17
CA ASP A 146 -4.67 8.52 10.93
C ASP A 146 -4.53 9.90 10.26
N ASP A 147 -3.51 10.08 9.41
CA ASP A 147 -3.26 11.31 8.64
C ASP A 147 -2.85 10.97 7.21
N GLY A 148 -3.81 10.99 6.28
CA GLY A 148 -3.57 10.69 4.87
C GLY A 148 -2.80 11.76 4.10
N ARG A 149 -2.47 12.92 4.69
CA ARG A 149 -1.65 13.96 4.06
C ARG A 149 -0.18 13.76 4.36
N HIS A 150 0.16 13.55 5.62
CA HIS A 150 1.56 13.42 6.06
C HIS A 150 2.03 11.97 6.10
N LYS A 151 1.11 11.00 6.18
CA LYS A 151 1.41 9.56 6.15
C LYS A 151 0.74 8.90 4.93
N PRO A 152 1.10 9.33 3.69
CA PRO A 152 0.55 8.70 2.49
C PRO A 152 1.01 7.24 2.40
N VAL A 153 0.18 6.41 1.80
CA VAL A 153 0.47 4.98 1.60
C VAL A 153 0.36 4.65 0.13
N SER A 154 1.36 3.93 -0.38
CA SER A 154 1.32 3.40 -1.75
C SER A 154 1.59 1.91 -1.75
N TYR A 155 0.90 1.19 -2.62
CA TYR A 155 1.11 -0.22 -2.87
C TYR A 155 1.48 -0.45 -4.33
N LEU A 156 2.41 -1.37 -4.57
CA LEU A 156 2.63 -1.98 -5.88
C LEU A 156 2.18 -3.44 -5.78
N LEU A 157 1.26 -3.81 -6.67
CA LEU A 157 0.60 -5.11 -6.71
C LEU A 157 0.88 -5.72 -8.08
N GLU A 158 1.42 -6.94 -8.11
CA GLU A 158 1.75 -7.69 -9.34
C GLU A 158 0.67 -8.72 -9.69
#